data_AF-A0A1F3DTT6-F1
#
_entry.id   AF-A0A1F3DTT6-F1
#
_cell.length_a   1.000
_cell.length_b   1.000
_cell.length_c   1.000
_cell.angle_alpha   90.00
_cell.angle_beta   90.00
_cell.angle_gamma   90.00
#
_symmetry.space_group_name_H-M   'P 1'
#
loop_
_entity.id
_entity.type
_entity.pdbx_description
1 polymer ?
#
loop_
_entity_poly.entity_id
_entity_poly.type
_entity_poly.pdbx_seq_one_letter_code
_entity_poly.pdbx_strand_id
1 'polypeptide(L)'
;MQQNKESTKIVKPINQKKMDRYIIISNHTVEECNRAIKFFKEYHTGYLTHFEWGCHDNDHNAYAIIEANNHSEAIMAVPPLFRNKTKAIKLTTFNISQNIDTMHFYDK
;
A
#
# COMPACT_ATOMS: atom_id res chain seq x y z
N MET A 1 -36.71 -10.48 -44.15
CA MET A 1 -35.46 -10.64 -43.37
C MET A 1 -34.92 -9.26 -43.04
N GLN A 2 -35.30 -8.70 -41.88
CA GLN A 2 -34.65 -7.50 -41.34
C GLN A 2 -33.27 -7.90 -40.78
N GLN A 3 -32.21 -7.26 -41.25
CA GLN A 3 -30.89 -7.33 -40.61
C GLN A 3 -30.83 -6.26 -39.52
N ASN A 4 -30.74 -6.71 -38.27
CA ASN A 4 -30.55 -5.85 -37.10
C ASN A 4 -29.14 -5.25 -37.15
N LYS A 5 -29.05 -3.91 -37.20
CA LYS A 5 -27.81 -3.18 -36.96
C LYS A 5 -27.62 -3.05 -35.46
N GLU A 6 -26.78 -3.91 -34.89
CA GLU A 6 -26.31 -3.76 -33.51
C GLU A 6 -25.52 -2.47 -33.38
N SER A 7 -25.99 -1.59 -32.50
CA SER A 7 -25.37 -0.32 -32.16
C SER A 7 -24.22 -0.58 -31.20
N THR A 8 -23.00 -0.50 -31.72
CA THR A 8 -21.77 -0.56 -30.92
C THR A 8 -21.71 0.63 -29.96
N LYS A 9 -22.03 0.41 -28.68
CA LYS A 9 -21.81 1.41 -27.63
C LYS A 9 -20.32 1.61 -27.44
N ILE A 10 -19.82 2.79 -27.83
CA ILE A 10 -18.46 3.23 -27.53
C ILE A 10 -18.35 3.42 -26.01
N VAL A 11 -17.70 2.49 -25.33
CA VAL A 11 -17.34 2.63 -23.92
C VAL A 11 -16.15 3.59 -23.84
N LYS A 12 -16.35 4.79 -23.28
CA LYS A 12 -15.27 5.76 -23.06
C LYS A 12 -14.22 5.14 -22.12
N PRO A 13 -12.91 5.31 -22.38
CA PRO A 13 -11.87 4.81 -21.48
C PRO A 13 -12.04 5.48 -20.11
N ILE A 14 -12.08 4.66 -19.06
CA ILE A 14 -12.12 5.12 -17.67
C ILE A 14 -10.81 5.88 -17.45
N ASN A 15 -10.90 7.16 -17.09
CA ASN A 15 -9.75 7.99 -16.77
C ASN A 15 -9.07 7.42 -15.51
N GLN A 16 -8.10 6.52 -15.67
CA GLN A 16 -7.37 5.90 -14.57
C GLN A 16 -6.49 6.96 -13.92
N LYS A 17 -6.94 7.49 -12.79
CA LYS A 17 -6.11 8.33 -11.91
C LYS A 17 -4.88 7.51 -11.50
N LYS A 18 -3.68 8.01 -11.81
CA LYS A 18 -2.42 7.39 -11.39
C LYS A 18 -2.35 7.39 -9.87
N MET A 19 -2.19 6.21 -9.27
CA MET A 19 -2.02 6.05 -7.82
C MET A 19 -0.58 6.38 -7.40
N ASP A 20 -0.43 6.83 -6.17
CA ASP A 20 0.88 7.08 -5.56
C ASP A 20 1.40 5.79 -4.91
N ARG A 21 2.72 5.63 -4.86
CA ARG A 21 3.37 4.51 -4.16
C ARG A 21 3.63 4.88 -2.71
N TYR A 22 3.35 3.95 -1.81
CA TYR A 22 3.59 4.07 -0.38
C TYR A 22 4.40 2.88 0.11
N ILE A 23 5.38 3.11 0.98
CA ILE A 23 5.89 2.05 1.85
C ILE A 23 5.05 2.03 3.12
N ILE A 24 4.58 0.85 3.46
CA ILE A 24 3.93 0.53 4.72
C ILE A 24 4.97 -0.05 5.66
N ILE A 25 5.03 0.49 6.86
CA ILE A 25 5.83 -0.02 7.96
C ILE A 25 4.87 -0.26 9.12
N SER A 26 4.55 -1.53 9.39
CA SER A 26 3.59 -1.90 10.42
C SER A 26 4.30 -2.51 11.63
N ASN A 27 4.41 -1.71 12.69
CA ASN A 27 5.11 -2.10 13.90
C ASN A 27 4.26 -3.03 14.78
N HIS A 28 4.94 -3.97 15.42
CA HIS A 28 4.35 -4.89 16.38
C HIS A 28 5.38 -5.32 17.43
N THR A 29 4.92 -5.94 18.53
CA THR A 29 5.80 -6.48 19.59
C THR A 29 6.28 -7.90 19.28
N VAL A 30 7.23 -8.41 20.06
CA VAL A 30 7.68 -9.81 20.01
C VAL A 30 6.52 -10.79 20.24
N GLU A 31 5.66 -10.50 21.22
CA GLU A 31 4.48 -11.30 21.52
C GLU A 31 3.50 -11.27 20.34
N GLU A 32 3.38 -10.12 19.67
CA GLU A 32 2.56 -9.95 18.48
C GLU A 32 3.16 -10.70 17.27
N CYS A 33 4.48 -10.77 17.03
CA CYS A 33 5.08 -11.60 15.95
C CYS A 33 4.59 -13.07 16.07
N ASN A 34 4.64 -13.63 17.28
CA ASN A 34 4.26 -15.03 17.51
C ASN A 34 2.75 -15.28 17.36
N ARG A 35 1.91 -14.33 17.80
CA ARG A 35 0.46 -14.42 17.66
C ARG A 35 -0.01 -14.12 16.24
N ALA A 36 0.66 -13.19 15.55
CA ALA A 36 0.42 -12.79 14.17
C ALA A 36 0.37 -13.99 13.24
N ILE A 37 1.37 -14.87 13.28
CA ILE A 37 1.44 -16.04 12.41
C ILE A 37 0.24 -16.99 12.63
N LYS A 38 -0.26 -17.11 13.86
CA LYS A 38 -1.42 -17.96 14.17
C LYS A 38 -2.74 -17.29 13.77
N PHE A 39 -2.89 -16.01 14.10
CA PHE A 39 -4.13 -15.25 13.88
C PHE A 39 -4.34 -14.84 12.42
N PHE A 40 -3.28 -14.46 11.70
CA PHE A 40 -3.39 -14.00 10.31
C PHE A 40 -3.66 -15.11 9.32
N LYS A 41 -3.26 -16.36 9.63
CA LYS A 41 -3.58 -17.51 8.78
C LYS A 41 -5.07 -17.71 8.57
N GLU A 42 -5.88 -17.32 9.55
CA GLU A 42 -7.32 -17.56 9.55
C GLU A 42 -8.12 -16.36 9.02
N TYR A 43 -7.73 -15.13 9.39
CA TYR A 43 -8.55 -13.94 9.10
C TYR A 43 -7.87 -12.87 8.23
N HIS A 44 -6.55 -12.93 8.04
CA HIS A 44 -5.78 -11.87 7.38
C HIS A 44 -4.65 -12.40 6.49
N THR A 45 -4.94 -13.42 5.68
CA THR A 45 -3.94 -14.13 4.87
C THR A 45 -3.15 -13.20 3.97
N GLY A 46 -3.80 -12.21 3.35
CA GLY A 46 -3.12 -11.23 2.49
C GLY A 46 -2.09 -10.37 3.23
N TYR A 47 -2.34 -10.03 4.50
CA TYR A 47 -1.35 -9.33 5.31
C TYR A 47 -0.14 -10.22 5.61
N LEU A 48 -0.37 -11.53 5.80
CA LEU A 48 0.72 -12.49 6.02
C LEU A 48 1.55 -12.74 4.76
N THR A 49 0.90 -12.85 3.59
CA THR A 49 1.54 -13.33 2.34
C THR A 49 2.00 -12.22 1.40
N HIS A 50 1.51 -10.98 1.54
CA HIS A 50 1.89 -9.85 0.68
C HIS A 50 2.77 -8.81 1.38
N PHE A 51 3.16 -9.08 2.62
CA PHE A 51 4.12 -8.27 3.36
C PHE A 51 5.41 -9.06 3.55
N GLU A 52 6.51 -8.32 3.58
CA GLU A 52 7.83 -8.79 3.97
C GLU A 52 8.02 -8.58 5.48
N TRP A 53 8.75 -9.49 6.14
CA TRP A 53 8.79 -9.54 7.60
C TRP A 53 10.21 -9.42 8.14
N GLY A 54 10.43 -8.42 9.01
CA GLY A 54 11.71 -8.22 9.68
C GLY A 54 11.92 -9.10 10.92
N CYS A 55 10.89 -9.81 11.44
CA CYS A 55 10.97 -10.47 12.76
C CYS A 55 12.18 -11.41 12.90
N HIS A 56 12.59 -12.09 11.81
CA HIS A 56 13.76 -13.00 11.84
C HIS A 56 15.11 -12.27 11.90
N ASP A 57 15.14 -10.98 11.60
CA ASP A 57 16.32 -10.10 11.67
C ASP A 57 16.23 -9.13 12.88
N ASN A 58 15.46 -9.51 13.91
CA ASN A 58 15.23 -8.71 15.13
C ASN A 58 14.58 -7.32 14.86
N ASP A 59 13.88 -7.19 13.73
CA ASP A 59 13.13 -5.99 13.37
C ASP A 59 11.63 -6.28 13.37
N HIS A 60 10.91 -5.83 14.39
CA HIS A 60 9.49 -6.13 14.58
C HIS A 60 8.57 -5.21 13.74
N ASN A 61 8.83 -5.20 12.44
CA ASN A 61 8.07 -4.48 11.44
C ASN A 61 7.70 -5.41 10.27
N ALA A 62 6.48 -5.23 9.78
CA ALA A 62 6.05 -5.77 8.49
C ALA A 62 6.12 -4.65 7.43
N TYR A 63 6.55 -5.01 6.23
CA TYR A 63 6.84 -4.09 5.14
C TYR A 63 6.04 -4.44 3.89
N ALA A 64 5.48 -3.44 3.23
CA ALA A 64 4.92 -3.61 1.88
C ALA A 64 5.04 -2.31 1.09
N ILE A 65 5.23 -2.42 -0.22
CA ILE A 65 5.04 -1.28 -1.13
C ILE A 65 3.68 -1.46 -1.79
N ILE A 66 2.81 -0.46 -1.66
CA ILE A 66 1.46 -0.50 -2.20
C ILE A 66 1.14 0.77 -3.00
N GLU A 67 0.18 0.67 -3.89
CA GLU A 67 -0.39 1.81 -4.61
C GLU A 67 -1.71 2.25 -3.95
N ALA A 68 -1.87 3.55 -3.71
CA ALA A 68 -3.07 4.13 -3.12
C ALA A 68 -3.28 5.59 -3.56
N ASN A 69 -4.50 6.13 -3.40
CA ASN A 69 -4.78 7.54 -3.70
C ASN A 69 -4.30 8.49 -2.60
N ASN A 70 -4.12 8.01 -1.37
CA ASN A 70 -3.67 8.78 -0.22
C ASN A 70 -3.17 7.88 0.92
N HIS A 71 -2.58 8.48 1.96
CA HIS A 71 -2.06 7.79 3.14
C HIS A 71 -3.11 6.95 3.89
N SER A 72 -4.35 7.44 4.02
CA SER A 72 -5.41 6.74 4.76
C SER A 72 -5.83 5.46 4.04
N GLU A 73 -5.98 5.53 2.72
CA GLU A 73 -6.25 4.36 1.90
C GLU A 73 -5.10 3.35 1.95
N ALA A 74 -3.85 3.82 1.93
CA ALA A 74 -2.68 2.97 2.05
C ALA A 74 -2.71 2.14 3.36
N ILE A 75 -3.10 2.75 4.47
CA ILE A 75 -3.20 2.07 5.78
C ILE A 75 -4.31 1.00 5.80
N MET A 76 -5.30 1.05 4.90
CA MET A 76 -6.37 0.04 4.85
C MET A 76 -5.87 -1.36 4.49
N ALA A 77 -4.70 -1.48 3.86
CA ALA A 77 -4.03 -2.76 3.59
C ALA A 77 -3.59 -3.49 4.87
N VAL A 78 -3.54 -2.80 6.01
CA VAL A 78 -3.15 -3.36 7.31
C VAL A 78 -4.38 -3.72 8.15
N PRO A 79 -4.39 -4.85 8.88
CA PRO A 79 -5.48 -5.20 9.79
C PRO A 79 -5.73 -4.11 10.85
N PRO A 80 -7.00 -3.88 11.26
CA PRO A 80 -7.37 -2.80 12.17
C PRO A 80 -6.53 -2.69 13.44
N LEU A 81 -6.15 -3.83 14.04
CA LEU A 81 -5.36 -3.91 15.26
C LEU A 81 -3.98 -3.25 15.18
N PHE A 82 -3.40 -3.15 13.97
CA PHE A 82 -2.04 -2.62 13.76
C PHE A 82 -2.03 -1.25 13.10
N ARG A 83 -3.18 -0.74 12.65
CA ARG A 83 -3.26 0.54 11.89
C ARG A 83 -2.73 1.74 12.68
N ASN A 84 -3.00 1.79 13.98
CA ASN A 84 -2.51 2.85 14.86
C ASN A 84 -0.99 2.80 15.10
N LYS A 85 -0.34 1.65 14.87
CA LYS A 85 1.11 1.45 14.96
C LYS A 85 1.79 1.46 13.58
N THR A 86 1.04 1.78 12.52
CA THR A 86 1.51 1.71 11.14
C THR A 86 1.86 3.09 10.60
N LYS A 87 2.98 3.16 9.87
CA LYS A 87 3.33 4.32 9.05
C LYS A 87 3.06 3.99 7.58
N ALA A 88 2.37 4.89 6.89
CA ALA A 88 2.38 4.95 5.43
C ALA A 88 3.26 6.13 5.04
N ILE A 89 4.26 5.89 4.20
CA ILE A 89 5.18 6.94 3.74
C ILE A 89 5.11 6.98 2.22
N LYS A 90 4.73 8.13 1.66
CA LYS A 90 4.72 8.33 0.20
C LYS A 90 6.15 8.22 -0.33
N LEU A 91 6.32 7.38 -1.34
CA LEU A 91 7.61 7.16 -2.00
C LEU A 91 7.78 8.12 -3.18
N THR A 92 8.96 8.72 -3.27
CA THR A 92 9.39 9.57 -4.38
C THR A 92 10.71 9.04 -4.93
N THR A 93 10.82 8.93 -6.25
CA THR A 93 12.07 8.60 -6.94
C THR A 93 12.63 9.86 -7.60
N PHE A 94 13.94 10.07 -7.49
CA PHE A 94 14.63 11.19 -8.11
C PHE A 94 15.13 10.80 -9.51
N ASN A 95 14.97 11.68 -10.48
CA ASN A 95 15.64 11.55 -11.78
C ASN A 95 16.85 12.50 -11.79
N ILE A 96 17.99 12.02 -12.26
CA ILE A 96 19.25 12.79 -12.37
C ILE A 96 19.05 14.09 -13.17
N SER A 97 18.12 14.13 -14.13
CA SER A 97 17.83 15.33 -14.93
C SER A 97 16.96 16.38 -14.22
N GLN A 98 16.42 16.07 -13.04
CA GLN A 98 15.61 16.99 -12.26
C GLN A 98 16.51 17.69 -11.22
N ASN A 99 16.74 18.99 -11.39
CA ASN A 99 17.35 19.84 -10.36
C ASN A 99 16.35 19.97 -9.20
N ILE A 100 16.56 19.20 -8.12
CA ILE A 100 15.69 19.24 -6.93
C ILE A 100 16.52 19.76 -5.77
N ASP A 101 16.62 21.09 -5.65
CA ASP A 101 17.30 21.78 -4.54
C ASP A 101 16.47 21.80 -3.23
N THR A 102 15.24 21.25 -3.24
CA THR A 102 14.33 21.28 -2.09
C THR A 102 13.76 19.90 -1.76
N MET A 103 14.36 19.23 -0.77
CA MET A 103 13.92 17.92 -0.26
C MET A 103 12.85 18.02 0.86
N HIS A 104 12.70 19.18 1.51
CA HIS A 104 11.79 19.37 2.62
C HIS A 104 10.92 20.61 2.43
N PHE A 105 9.60 20.39 2.32
CA PHE A 105 8.60 21.44 2.58
C PHE A 105 8.21 21.35 4.06
N TYR A 106 9.10 21.80 4.94
CA TYR A 106 8.67 22.23 6.27
C TYR A 106 8.69 23.75 6.26
N ASP A 107 7.50 24.34 6.29
CA ASP A 107 7.35 25.74 6.68
C ASP A 107 7.88 25.90 8.10
N LYS A 108 8.70 26.93 8.31
CA LYS A 108 9.15 27.38 9.64
C LYS A 108 7.97 27.85 10.48
#